data_AF-A0A0J7L9U3-F1
#
_entry.id   AF-A0A0J7L9U3-F1
#
_cell.length_a   1.000
_cell.length_b   1.000
_cell.length_c   1.000
_cell.angle_alpha   90.00
_cell.angle_beta   90.00
_cell.angle_gamma   90.00
#
_symmetry.space_group_name_H-M   'P 1'
#
loop_
_entity.id
_entity.type
_entity.pdbx_description
1 polymer ?
#
loop_
_entity_poly.entity_id
_entity_poly.type
_entity_poly.pdbx_seq_one_letter_code
_entity_poly.pdbx_strand_id
1 'polypeptide(L)'
;MINELKVSQDIQAFQKDIALDKLSSIIVQQARRNVIIVDDALTDGHAVEKTLKQTADMFMHNMNKVSKMDIRDEKTNIKLENTEKSAKEDFLSEILSTTLQGEELIKQKQRGIIITGYGATTFLSPSVPATLDTTNELHHKSSGLIESPVITSSESVGSLMDTLPKEEDSENIEVQSTQMEVPSIDSFTPLEAAAISCVLEECLDQLAIIGFMIPAEVDSRWDDTFKTIDETYGVSDEPRTIFREDMGLLPIVPTEAEKMQRDRNYAYKVLERVLRDIKNNGRFDSLQKEIDDIAKRQESERNLEANAQIKLSQAEELQELLESNKKENEEDRKEMIRLAQESDAQVDHAIFLNSGKLSYAERWAKARLEQQELKLHLQRKDMLNKLSDYSKGYNAEQIISAEMNAYLEADIKEKQEQVVIWTKKYNEEVVERQLEIDELKRLIEEQKLEMEEMRTLIDKRQKFIDECIAEEKRLQEEAKLNRAATIIQSIWRGHMVRQQLGKYKNLRKRLRRRKKLSKQEKKRLMKRKEKEYI
;
A
#
# COMPACT_ATOMS: atom_id res chain seq x y z
N MET A 1 -31.77 -6.17 17.53
CA MET A 1 -31.07 -7.46 17.60
C MET A 1 -30.39 -7.90 16.30
N ILE A 2 -31.06 -8.14 15.15
CA ILE A 2 -30.34 -8.56 13.92
C ILE A 2 -29.46 -7.45 13.31
N ASN A 3 -29.90 -6.19 13.38
CA ASN A 3 -29.12 -5.06 12.84
C ASN A 3 -27.91 -4.67 13.70
N GLU A 4 -27.96 -4.89 15.02
CA GLU A 4 -26.83 -4.59 15.92
C GLU A 4 -25.69 -5.59 15.75
N LEU A 5 -26.01 -6.85 15.42
CA LEU A 5 -25.01 -7.88 15.16
C LEU A 5 -24.19 -7.55 13.89
N LYS A 6 -24.84 -6.97 12.88
CA LYS A 6 -24.20 -6.64 11.60
C LYS A 6 -23.28 -5.41 11.72
N VAL A 7 -23.72 -4.39 12.46
CA VAL A 7 -22.88 -3.20 12.76
C VAL A 7 -21.65 -3.58 13.57
N SER A 8 -21.76 -4.52 14.52
CA SER A 8 -20.62 -5.01 15.29
C SER A 8 -19.57 -5.74 14.43
N GLN A 9 -20.02 -6.56 13.46
CA GLN A 9 -19.13 -7.24 12.52
C GLN A 9 -18.40 -6.28 11.58
N ASP A 10 -19.08 -5.25 11.09
CA ASP A 10 -18.47 -4.24 10.20
C ASP A 10 -17.42 -3.39 10.95
N ILE A 11 -17.66 -3.06 12.22
CA ILE A 11 -16.68 -2.36 13.07
C ILE A 11 -15.45 -3.24 13.32
N GLN A 12 -15.65 -4.54 13.55
CA GLN A 12 -14.55 -5.48 13.80
C GLN A 12 -13.70 -5.71 12.53
N ALA A 13 -14.33 -5.75 11.34
CA ALA A 13 -13.61 -5.82 10.07
C ALA A 13 -12.77 -4.54 9.84
N PHE A 14 -13.34 -3.37 10.10
CA PHE A 14 -12.64 -2.10 9.98
C PHE A 14 -11.44 -1.96 10.94
N GLN A 15 -11.58 -2.45 12.18
CA GLN A 15 -10.47 -2.46 13.14
C GLN A 15 -9.33 -3.40 12.73
N LYS A 16 -9.65 -4.55 12.09
CA LYS A 16 -8.64 -5.47 11.54
C LYS A 16 -7.88 -4.84 10.37
N ASP A 17 -8.57 -4.13 9.49
CA ASP A 17 -7.94 -3.45 8.36
C ASP A 17 -6.98 -2.34 8.83
N ILE A 18 -7.39 -1.53 9.84
CA ILE A 18 -6.51 -0.53 10.45
C ILE A 18 -5.27 -1.16 11.11
N ALA A 19 -5.43 -2.32 11.76
CA ALA A 19 -4.32 -3.02 12.38
C ALA A 19 -3.33 -3.58 11.34
N LEU A 20 -3.83 -4.11 10.22
CA LEU A 20 -3.02 -4.60 9.11
C LEU A 20 -2.25 -3.47 8.42
N ASP A 21 -2.89 -2.32 8.23
CA ASP A 21 -2.26 -1.16 7.58
C ASP A 21 -1.14 -0.57 8.46
N LYS A 22 -1.35 -0.51 9.78
CA LYS A 22 -0.31 -0.14 10.76
C LYS A 22 0.86 -1.14 10.77
N LEU A 23 0.59 -2.44 10.71
CA LEU A 23 1.63 -3.46 10.64
C LEU A 23 2.44 -3.36 9.34
N SER A 24 1.78 -3.16 8.21
CA SER A 24 2.42 -2.93 6.91
C SER A 24 3.34 -1.70 6.95
N SER A 25 2.89 -0.60 7.56
CA SER A 25 3.69 0.61 7.73
C SER A 25 4.94 0.38 8.60
N ILE A 26 4.82 -0.37 9.69
CA ILE A 26 5.96 -0.72 10.56
C ILE A 26 6.97 -1.61 9.83
N ILE A 27 6.51 -2.58 9.03
CA ILE A 27 7.38 -3.45 8.22
C ILE A 27 8.16 -2.63 7.20
N VAL A 28 7.51 -1.70 6.51
CA VAL A 28 8.19 -0.79 5.55
C VAL A 28 9.20 0.11 6.26
N GLN A 29 8.89 0.61 7.45
CA GLN A 29 9.82 1.40 8.25
C GLN A 29 11.04 0.60 8.75
N GLN A 30 10.84 -0.66 9.15
CA GLN A 30 11.93 -1.55 9.55
C GLN A 30 12.81 -1.97 8.37
N ALA A 31 12.20 -2.28 7.21
CA ALA A 31 12.95 -2.57 5.99
C ALA A 31 13.84 -1.37 5.58
N ARG A 32 13.32 -0.14 5.68
CA ARG A 32 14.11 1.08 5.43
C ARG A 32 15.25 1.28 6.43
N ARG A 33 15.03 0.99 7.71
CA ARG A 33 16.11 1.07 8.73
C ARG A 33 17.19 0.02 8.50
N ASN A 34 16.82 -1.19 8.08
CA ASN A 34 17.78 -2.25 7.79
C ASN A 34 18.60 -1.93 6.53
N VAL A 35 18.03 -1.25 5.53
CA VAL A 35 18.77 -0.77 4.34
C VAL A 35 19.79 0.31 4.72
N ILE A 36 19.44 1.22 5.62
CA ILE A 36 20.34 2.31 6.06
C ILE A 36 21.53 1.78 6.89
N ILE A 37 21.40 0.64 7.56
CA ILE A 37 22.49 0.04 8.35
C ILE A 37 23.52 -0.70 7.46
N VAL A 38 23.15 -1.08 6.23
CA VAL A 38 24.02 -1.86 5.33
C VAL A 38 25.04 -0.97 4.59
N ASP A 39 24.74 0.31 4.36
CA ASP A 39 25.63 1.19 3.60
C ASP A 39 26.83 1.76 4.41
N ASP A 40 26.79 1.73 5.75
CA ASP A 40 27.79 2.41 6.60
C ASP A 40 28.72 1.47 7.40
N ALA A 41 28.69 0.14 7.18
CA ALA A 41 29.44 -0.82 8.00
C ALA A 41 30.41 -1.71 7.20
N LEU A 42 31.68 -1.30 7.18
CA LEU A 42 32.86 -2.13 6.83
C LEU A 42 33.18 -3.14 7.95
N THR A 43 32.25 -4.02 8.30
CA THR A 43 32.46 -5.01 9.38
C THR A 43 31.84 -6.36 9.08
N ASP A 44 32.70 -7.38 9.06
CA ASP A 44 32.48 -8.80 9.36
C ASP A 44 31.09 -9.38 9.02
N GLY A 45 31.00 -10.11 7.90
CA GLY A 45 29.77 -10.72 7.39
C GLY A 45 29.04 -11.60 8.42
N HIS A 46 29.76 -12.15 9.40
CA HIS A 46 29.17 -12.95 10.47
C HIS A 46 28.32 -12.11 11.44
N ALA A 47 28.62 -10.82 11.64
CA ALA A 47 27.81 -9.92 12.47
C ALA A 47 26.50 -9.52 11.78
N VAL A 48 26.52 -9.35 10.46
CA VAL A 48 25.32 -9.05 9.66
C VAL A 48 24.36 -10.24 9.67
N GLU A 49 24.88 -11.45 9.49
CA GLU A 49 24.04 -12.65 9.51
C GLU A 49 23.41 -12.90 10.89
N LYS A 50 24.16 -12.64 11.97
CA LYS A 50 23.65 -12.76 13.35
C LYS A 50 22.54 -11.77 13.67
N THR A 51 22.67 -10.51 13.23
CA THR A 51 21.64 -9.48 13.42
C THR A 51 20.39 -9.75 12.58
N LEU A 52 20.56 -10.27 11.37
CA LEU A 52 19.45 -10.65 10.49
C LEU A 52 18.66 -11.83 11.07
N LYS A 53 19.36 -12.84 11.61
CA LYS A 53 18.76 -13.97 12.31
C LYS A 53 18.01 -13.55 13.59
N GLN A 54 18.60 -12.70 14.42
CA GLN A 54 17.93 -12.16 15.61
C GLN A 54 16.69 -11.34 15.26
N THR A 55 16.73 -10.59 14.16
CA THR A 55 15.59 -9.80 13.68
C THR A 55 14.46 -10.70 13.17
N ALA A 56 14.80 -11.77 12.43
CA ALA A 56 13.84 -12.77 11.97
C ALA A 56 13.17 -13.52 13.14
N ASP A 57 13.95 -13.92 14.16
CA ASP A 57 13.43 -14.58 15.35
C ASP A 57 12.48 -13.67 16.14
N MET A 58 12.84 -12.39 16.28
CA MET A 58 12.00 -11.39 16.95
C MET A 58 10.71 -11.07 16.16
N PHE A 59 10.77 -11.09 14.83
CA PHE A 59 9.59 -10.99 13.96
C PHE A 59 8.63 -12.18 14.16
N MET A 60 9.15 -13.40 14.13
CA MET A 60 8.35 -14.62 14.34
C MET A 60 7.75 -14.68 15.75
N HIS A 61 8.47 -14.19 16.75
CA HIS A 61 7.96 -14.06 18.12
C HIS A 61 6.77 -13.08 18.21
N ASN A 62 6.88 -11.92 17.56
CA ASN A 62 5.81 -10.91 17.55
C ASN A 62 4.57 -11.39 16.77
N MET A 63 4.75 -12.08 15.64
CA MET A 63 3.65 -12.71 14.91
C MET A 63 2.90 -13.75 15.75
N ASN A 64 3.64 -14.56 16.51
CA ASN A 64 3.05 -15.52 17.45
C ASN A 64 2.28 -14.83 18.60
N LYS A 65 2.74 -13.67 19.05
CA LYS A 65 2.06 -12.89 20.10
C LYS A 65 0.76 -12.26 19.60
N VAL A 66 0.75 -11.73 18.37
CA VAL A 66 -0.45 -11.20 17.71
C VAL A 66 -1.47 -12.32 17.44
N SER A 67 -1.01 -13.50 17.01
CA SER A 67 -1.87 -14.66 16.79
C SER A 67 -2.52 -15.20 18.08
N LYS A 68 -1.96 -14.89 19.26
CA LYS A 68 -2.45 -15.33 20.57
C LYS A 68 -3.23 -14.27 21.33
N MET A 69 -3.41 -13.06 20.77
CA MET A 69 -4.33 -12.07 21.32
C MET A 69 -5.77 -12.50 21.02
N ASP A 70 -6.31 -13.37 21.87
CA ASP A 70 -7.76 -13.55 21.99
C ASP A 70 -8.35 -12.24 22.52
N ILE A 71 -9.09 -11.54 21.67
CA ILE A 71 -9.93 -10.41 22.07
C ILE A 71 -11.06 -11.00 22.91
N ARG A 72 -10.88 -11.03 24.24
CA ARG A 72 -11.99 -11.31 25.15
C ARG A 72 -13.01 -10.19 25.01
N ASP A 73 -14.20 -10.56 24.56
CA ASP A 73 -15.40 -9.72 24.65
C ASP A 73 -15.71 -9.46 26.14
N GLU A 74 -15.20 -8.36 26.69
CA GLU A 74 -15.69 -7.81 27.96
C GLU A 74 -17.08 -7.21 27.72
N LYS A 75 -18.10 -8.08 27.76
CA LYS A 75 -19.50 -7.70 27.89
C LYS A 75 -19.75 -7.20 29.32
N THR A 76 -19.37 -5.98 29.62
CA THR A 76 -19.80 -5.31 30.86
C THR A 76 -21.24 -4.83 30.70
N ASN A 77 -22.16 -5.53 31.36
CA ASN A 77 -23.52 -5.07 31.64
C ASN A 77 -23.47 -3.76 32.44
N ILE A 78 -23.83 -2.64 31.81
CA ILE A 78 -24.07 -1.38 32.52
C ILE A 78 -25.50 -1.41 33.05
N LYS A 79 -25.64 -1.70 34.35
CA LYS A 79 -26.83 -1.39 35.15
C LYS A 79 -26.86 0.11 35.39
N LEU A 80 -27.95 0.74 34.98
CA LEU A 80 -28.26 2.13 35.20
C LEU A 80 -28.76 2.28 36.65
N GLU A 81 -27.96 2.87 37.53
CA GLU A 81 -28.41 3.27 38.86
C GLU A 81 -27.96 4.72 39.11
N ASN A 82 -28.96 5.57 39.34
CA ASN A 82 -28.82 6.99 39.61
C ASN A 82 -28.16 7.19 40.98
N THR A 83 -27.16 8.05 41.07
CA THR A 83 -26.96 8.83 42.30
C THR A 83 -26.20 10.12 42.04
N GLU A 84 -26.77 11.16 42.61
CA GLU A 84 -26.38 12.55 42.62
C GLU A 84 -25.23 12.82 43.61
N LYS A 85 -24.38 13.81 43.28
CA LYS A 85 -23.62 14.74 44.14
C LYS A 85 -22.08 14.62 44.26
N SER A 86 -21.50 15.72 43.77
CA SER A 86 -20.48 16.61 44.36
C SER A 86 -18.98 16.26 44.29
N ALA A 87 -18.32 17.02 43.41
CA ALA A 87 -17.27 18.01 43.69
C ALA A 87 -15.78 17.61 43.61
N LYS A 88 -15.08 18.50 42.87
CA LYS A 88 -13.65 18.86 42.81
C LYS A 88 -12.80 18.10 41.78
N GLU A 89 -12.40 18.86 40.74
CA GLU A 89 -11.01 19.38 40.50
C GLU A 89 -10.15 18.26 39.93
N ASP A 90 -9.37 18.37 38.88
CA ASP A 90 -8.94 19.39 37.93
C ASP A 90 -8.00 18.57 37.01
N PHE A 91 -7.84 18.99 35.75
CA PHE A 91 -6.80 18.59 34.77
C PHE A 91 -7.35 18.00 33.46
N LEU A 92 -6.90 18.65 32.38
CA LEU A 92 -7.00 18.33 30.95
C LEU A 92 -8.12 19.02 30.16
N SER A 93 -8.12 20.35 30.20
CA SER A 93 -8.63 21.20 29.13
C SER A 93 -7.51 21.56 28.15
N GLU A 94 -7.20 20.70 27.19
CA GLU A 94 -6.56 21.16 25.95
C GLU A 94 -6.83 20.16 24.81
N ILE A 95 -7.26 20.70 23.67
CA ILE A 95 -7.49 20.03 22.39
C ILE A 95 -8.83 19.28 22.25
N LEU A 96 -9.93 20.04 22.17
CA LEU A 96 -11.08 19.76 21.30
C LEU A 96 -12.03 20.96 21.26
N SER A 97 -11.66 21.98 20.48
CA SER A 97 -12.62 22.95 19.95
C SER A 97 -12.96 22.54 18.52
N THR A 98 -13.99 21.72 18.38
CA THR A 98 -14.78 21.64 17.16
C THR A 98 -15.75 22.81 17.14
N THR A 99 -15.71 23.57 16.03
CA THR A 99 -16.72 24.55 15.65
C THR A 99 -18.05 23.83 15.45
N LEU A 100 -19.03 24.20 16.26
CA LEU A 100 -20.45 23.89 16.12
C LEU A 100 -21.14 25.18 15.65
N GLN A 101 -21.92 25.13 14.56
CA GLN A 101 -23.16 25.89 14.33
C GLN A 101 -23.70 25.55 12.92
N GLY A 102 -24.94 25.11 12.71
CA GLY A 102 -26.08 25.04 13.63
C GLY A 102 -27.17 24.04 13.17
N GLU A 103 -27.98 23.63 14.15
CA GLU A 103 -29.45 23.73 14.27
C GLU A 103 -30.30 23.80 12.97
N GLU A 104 -31.51 23.25 12.84
CA GLU A 104 -32.41 22.47 13.69
C GLU A 104 -33.54 21.86 12.81
N LEU A 105 -34.04 20.68 13.23
CA LEU A 105 -35.41 20.12 13.12
C LEU A 105 -36.38 20.53 11.99
N ILE A 106 -36.84 19.54 11.19
CA ILE A 106 -38.28 19.23 10.98
C ILE A 106 -38.48 17.70 10.87
N LYS A 107 -39.34 17.15 11.74
CA LYS A 107 -39.97 15.83 11.61
C LYS A 107 -41.18 15.95 10.68
N GLN A 108 -41.30 15.11 9.65
CA GLN A 108 -42.61 14.77 9.10
C GLN A 108 -42.69 13.33 8.58
N LYS A 109 -43.91 12.83 8.57
CA LYS A 109 -44.37 11.47 8.81
C LYS A 109 -44.98 10.90 7.52
N GLN A 110 -44.73 9.62 7.27
CA GLN A 110 -45.53 8.63 6.51
C GLN A 110 -46.21 9.05 5.20
N ARG A 111 -45.89 8.31 4.12
CA ARG A 111 -46.88 7.58 3.30
C ARG A 111 -46.19 6.48 2.50
N GLY A 112 -46.68 5.26 2.64
CA GLY A 112 -46.25 4.11 1.85
C GLY A 112 -47.02 4.02 0.53
N ILE A 113 -46.40 3.39 -0.47
CA ILE A 113 -47.08 2.74 -1.59
C ILE A 113 -46.33 1.44 -1.89
N ILE A 114 -47.07 0.33 -1.79
CA ILE A 114 -46.72 -1.00 -2.26
C ILE A 114 -47.05 -1.04 -3.75
N ILE A 115 -46.09 -1.38 -4.63
CA ILE A 115 -46.39 -2.13 -5.86
C ILE A 115 -45.25 -3.12 -6.14
N THR A 116 -45.71 -4.33 -6.41
CA THR A 116 -45.08 -5.63 -6.65
C THR A 116 -44.30 -5.74 -7.96
N GLY A 117 -43.31 -6.65 -7.98
CA GLY A 117 -43.30 -7.69 -9.01
C GLY A 117 -42.09 -7.78 -9.95
N TYR A 118 -41.47 -8.96 -9.89
CA TYR A 118 -40.81 -9.73 -10.96
C TYR A 118 -39.39 -9.39 -11.40
N GLY A 119 -38.55 -10.44 -11.40
CA GLY A 119 -37.49 -10.62 -12.38
C GLY A 119 -36.12 -11.02 -11.85
N ALA A 120 -36.00 -12.12 -11.10
CA ALA A 120 -34.70 -12.74 -10.86
C ALA A 120 -34.16 -13.32 -12.18
N THR A 121 -33.02 -12.81 -12.67
CA THR A 121 -32.25 -13.45 -13.75
C THR A 121 -30.94 -13.96 -13.17
N THR A 122 -30.94 -15.26 -12.88
CA THR A 122 -29.76 -16.03 -12.51
C THR A 122 -28.86 -16.15 -13.74
N PHE A 123 -27.68 -15.51 -13.73
CA PHE A 123 -26.65 -15.76 -14.72
C PHE A 123 -25.80 -16.95 -14.27
N LEU A 124 -25.89 -18.02 -15.06
CA LEU A 124 -25.07 -19.22 -15.02
C LEU A 124 -23.63 -18.89 -15.44
N SER A 125 -22.66 -19.35 -14.66
CA SER A 125 -21.25 -19.45 -15.07
C SER A 125 -21.08 -20.60 -16.08
N PRO A 126 -20.26 -20.46 -17.13
CA PRO A 126 -19.98 -21.56 -18.05
C PRO A 126 -18.94 -22.50 -17.45
N SER A 127 -19.34 -23.76 -17.27
CA SER A 127 -18.46 -24.92 -17.11
C SER A 127 -17.76 -25.24 -18.43
N VAL A 128 -16.43 -25.39 -18.39
CA VAL A 128 -15.61 -25.91 -19.50
C VAL A 128 -15.41 -27.43 -19.29
N PRO A 129 -15.36 -28.24 -20.37
CA PRO A 129 -15.69 -29.66 -20.30
C PRO A 129 -14.50 -30.55 -19.93
N ALA A 130 -14.81 -31.62 -19.20
CA ALA A 130 -13.94 -32.77 -19.02
C ALA A 130 -13.95 -33.63 -20.29
N THR A 131 -12.77 -33.84 -20.86
CA THR A 131 -12.53 -34.93 -21.81
C THR A 131 -12.00 -36.15 -21.05
N LEU A 132 -12.65 -37.28 -21.31
CA LEU A 132 -12.18 -38.62 -21.01
C LEU A 132 -10.76 -38.83 -21.56
N ASP A 133 -9.92 -39.57 -20.83
CA ASP A 133 -9.39 -40.83 -21.36
C ASP A 133 -8.76 -41.72 -20.27
N THR A 134 -9.24 -42.97 -20.31
CA THR A 134 -8.51 -44.24 -20.18
C THR A 134 -7.72 -44.54 -18.90
N THR A 135 -8.39 -45.30 -18.03
CA THR A 135 -7.80 -46.17 -17.01
C THR A 135 -6.94 -47.27 -17.65
N ASN A 136 -5.69 -47.40 -17.19
CA ASN A 136 -4.99 -48.69 -17.15
C ASN A 136 -4.30 -48.80 -15.80
N GLU A 137 -4.80 -49.74 -14.99
CA GLU A 137 -4.19 -50.25 -13.78
C GLU A 137 -2.88 -50.98 -14.12
N LEU A 138 -1.80 -50.65 -13.40
CA LEU A 138 -0.73 -51.59 -13.13
C LEU A 138 -0.16 -51.30 -11.75
N HIS A 139 -0.42 -52.22 -10.84
CA HIS A 139 0.23 -52.36 -9.55
C HIS A 139 1.76 -52.35 -9.69
N HIS A 140 2.47 -51.56 -8.88
CA HIS A 140 3.58 -52.06 -8.06
C HIS A 140 4.14 -51.02 -7.07
N LYS A 141 4.13 -51.44 -5.80
CA LYS A 141 5.13 -51.23 -4.72
C LYS A 141 5.59 -49.79 -4.38
N SER A 142 5.05 -49.35 -3.24
CA SER A 142 5.66 -48.45 -2.26
C SER A 142 7.07 -48.89 -1.85
N SER A 143 8.03 -47.97 -1.87
CA SER A 143 9.27 -48.01 -1.08
C SER A 143 9.88 -46.60 -0.99
N GLY A 144 10.17 -46.18 0.25
CA GLY A 144 11.38 -45.41 0.58
C GLY A 144 11.40 -43.91 0.30
N LEU A 145 11.12 -43.12 1.33
CA LEU A 145 11.69 -41.78 1.52
C LEU A 145 13.22 -41.86 1.47
N ILE A 146 13.85 -41.12 0.57
CA ILE A 146 15.25 -40.72 0.66
C ILE A 146 15.31 -39.21 0.47
N GLU A 147 15.87 -38.55 1.49
CA GLU A 147 16.14 -37.12 1.56
C GLU A 147 17.17 -36.69 0.50
N SER A 148 16.98 -35.49 -0.03
CA SER A 148 17.84 -34.80 -0.98
C SER A 148 19.24 -34.53 -0.40
N PRO A 149 20.33 -34.62 -1.19
CA PRO A 149 21.60 -34.05 -0.80
C PRO A 149 21.68 -32.57 -1.22
N VAL A 150 22.07 -31.77 -0.25
CA VAL A 150 22.52 -30.39 -0.34
C VAL A 150 23.81 -30.34 -1.16
N ILE A 151 23.86 -29.44 -2.14
CA ILE A 151 25.07 -29.04 -2.86
C ILE A 151 25.59 -27.73 -2.25
N THR A 152 26.92 -27.56 -2.31
CA THR A 152 27.81 -26.47 -1.85
C THR A 152 28.42 -26.73 -0.47
N SER A 153 29.73 -26.69 -0.27
CA SER A 153 30.79 -25.92 -0.93
C SER A 153 32.16 -26.62 -0.77
N SER A 154 32.91 -26.78 -1.86
CA SER A 154 34.29 -27.26 -1.85
C SER A 154 35.26 -26.07 -1.72
N GLU A 155 35.77 -25.88 -0.51
CA GLU A 155 36.95 -25.08 -0.24
C GLU A 155 38.22 -25.95 -0.24
N SER A 156 39.29 -25.33 -0.73
CA SER A 156 40.68 -25.55 -0.31
C SER A 156 41.38 -26.83 -0.73
N VAL A 157 41.99 -26.73 -1.91
CA VAL A 157 43.30 -27.31 -2.28
C VAL A 157 44.25 -27.34 -1.08
N GLY A 158 44.72 -28.52 -0.69
CA GLY A 158 45.78 -28.66 0.30
C GLY A 158 46.06 -30.11 0.70
N SER A 159 47.21 -30.60 0.27
CA SER A 159 47.92 -31.77 0.82
C SER A 159 47.40 -33.16 0.43
N LEU A 160 47.91 -33.66 -0.70
CA LEU A 160 48.10 -35.10 -0.90
C LEU A 160 49.49 -35.35 -1.51
N MET A 161 50.52 -35.03 -0.73
CA MET A 161 51.77 -35.80 -0.77
C MET A 161 51.57 -37.00 0.16
N ASP A 162 52.23 -38.11 -0.14
CA ASP A 162 52.24 -39.38 0.61
C ASP A 162 51.20 -40.43 0.21
N THR A 163 51.33 -40.93 -1.02
CA THR A 163 51.36 -42.39 -1.20
C THR A 163 52.35 -42.74 -2.30
N LEU A 164 53.63 -42.56 -1.98
CA LEU A 164 54.70 -43.30 -2.63
C LEU A 164 54.37 -44.80 -2.52
N PRO A 165 54.50 -45.61 -3.59
CA PRO A 165 54.54 -47.04 -3.41
C PRO A 165 55.74 -47.33 -2.51
N LYS A 166 55.48 -47.97 -1.37
CA LYS A 166 56.54 -48.63 -0.62
C LYS A 166 57.23 -49.56 -1.61
N GLU A 167 58.56 -49.41 -1.69
CA GLU A 167 59.47 -50.44 -2.16
C GLU A 167 59.11 -51.71 -1.37
N GLU A 168 58.23 -52.53 -1.93
CA GLU A 168 58.18 -53.93 -1.55
C GLU A 168 59.46 -54.50 -2.11
N ASP A 169 60.33 -54.88 -1.19
CA ASP A 169 61.57 -55.61 -1.39
C ASP A 169 61.35 -56.67 -2.47
N SER A 170 61.71 -56.35 -3.72
CA SER A 170 61.69 -57.34 -4.79
C SER A 170 62.67 -58.40 -4.33
N GLU A 171 62.14 -59.59 -4.04
CA GLU A 171 62.91 -60.79 -3.78
C GLU A 171 64.10 -60.77 -4.74
N ASN A 172 65.28 -60.60 -4.16
CA ASN A 172 66.54 -60.71 -4.87
C ASN A 172 66.43 -62.01 -5.66
N ILE A 173 66.25 -61.91 -6.98
CA ILE A 173 66.53 -63.02 -7.88
C ILE A 173 68.03 -63.20 -7.71
N GLU A 174 68.36 -64.06 -6.74
CA GLU A 174 69.68 -64.57 -6.47
C GLU A 174 70.06 -65.34 -7.73
N VAL A 175 70.54 -64.61 -8.74
CA VAL A 175 71.24 -65.16 -9.87
C VAL A 175 72.42 -65.85 -9.24
N GLN A 176 72.28 -67.17 -9.08
CA GLN A 176 73.29 -68.03 -8.50
C GLN A 176 74.58 -67.74 -9.25
N SER A 177 75.45 -66.97 -8.59
CA SER A 177 76.80 -66.71 -9.05
C SER A 177 77.38 -68.09 -9.31
N THR A 178 77.52 -68.44 -10.58
CA THR A 178 78.21 -69.65 -11.00
C THR A 178 79.69 -69.36 -10.78
N GLN A 179 80.08 -69.22 -9.51
CA GLN A 179 81.46 -69.35 -9.10
C GLN A 179 81.85 -70.76 -9.44
N MET A 180 82.48 -70.89 -10.59
CA MET A 180 83.26 -72.06 -10.95
C MET A 180 84.41 -72.06 -9.94
N GLU A 181 84.20 -72.69 -8.78
CA GLU A 181 85.26 -72.96 -7.82
C GLU A 181 86.26 -73.88 -8.51
N VAL A 182 87.23 -73.28 -9.19
CA VAL A 182 88.40 -74.00 -9.71
C VAL A 182 89.27 -74.30 -8.48
N PRO A 183 89.49 -75.58 -8.15
CA PRO A 183 90.34 -75.95 -7.03
C PRO A 183 91.71 -75.29 -7.19
N SER A 184 92.29 -74.74 -6.11
CA SER A 184 93.63 -74.17 -6.15
C SER A 184 94.63 -75.27 -6.54
N ILE A 185 95.08 -75.26 -7.78
CA ILE A 185 96.00 -76.28 -8.29
C ILE A 185 97.40 -75.97 -7.75
N ASP A 186 98.00 -76.95 -7.07
CA ASP A 186 99.41 -76.93 -6.69
C ASP A 186 100.30 -76.81 -7.94
N SER A 187 101.38 -76.04 -7.85
CA SER A 187 102.31 -75.80 -8.97
C SER A 187 102.72 -77.12 -9.66
N PHE A 188 102.69 -77.15 -10.98
CA PHE A 188 103.08 -78.33 -11.76
C PHE A 188 104.49 -78.79 -11.38
N THR A 189 104.70 -80.10 -11.33
CA THR A 189 106.06 -80.61 -11.18
C THR A 189 106.91 -80.21 -12.40
N PRO A 190 108.23 -80.04 -12.28
CA PRO A 190 109.07 -79.60 -13.39
C PRO A 190 108.96 -80.47 -14.65
N LEU A 191 108.65 -81.76 -14.48
CA LEU A 191 108.43 -82.70 -15.58
C LEU A 191 107.07 -82.48 -16.27
N GLU A 192 106.01 -82.25 -15.49
CA GLU A 192 104.67 -81.92 -16.00
C GLU A 192 104.67 -80.55 -16.70
N ALA A 193 105.33 -79.55 -16.11
CA ALA A 193 105.48 -78.22 -16.71
C ALA A 193 106.22 -78.29 -18.05
N ALA A 194 107.26 -79.13 -18.17
CA ALA A 194 107.97 -79.35 -19.43
C ALA A 194 107.09 -80.07 -20.47
N ALA A 195 106.37 -81.13 -20.07
CA ALA A 195 105.47 -81.86 -20.96
C ALA A 195 104.33 -80.96 -21.48
N ILE A 196 103.70 -80.18 -20.60
CA ILE A 196 102.63 -79.24 -20.96
C ILE A 196 103.19 -78.10 -21.83
N SER A 197 104.40 -77.61 -21.53
CA SER A 197 105.05 -76.59 -22.36
C SER A 197 105.30 -77.08 -23.78
N CYS A 198 105.76 -78.32 -23.98
CA CYS A 198 105.94 -78.90 -25.31
C CYS A 198 104.62 -78.98 -26.09
N VAL A 199 103.53 -79.39 -25.43
CA VAL A 199 102.21 -79.47 -26.05
C VAL A 199 101.70 -78.07 -26.41
N LEU A 200 101.88 -77.09 -25.53
CA LEU A 200 101.48 -75.71 -25.78
C LEU A 200 102.31 -75.05 -26.89
N GLU A 201 103.60 -75.35 -26.98
CA GLU A 201 104.45 -74.96 -28.12
C GLU A 201 103.92 -75.53 -29.42
N GLU A 202 103.60 -76.83 -29.45
CA GLU A 202 103.01 -77.47 -30.63
C GLU A 202 101.65 -76.84 -30.99
N CYS A 203 100.81 -76.50 -30.01
CA CYS A 203 99.55 -75.80 -30.25
C CYS A 203 99.78 -74.38 -30.80
N LEU A 204 100.78 -73.65 -30.30
CA LEU A 204 101.12 -72.32 -30.81
C LEU A 204 101.69 -72.41 -32.23
N ASP A 205 102.49 -73.43 -32.54
CA ASP A 205 103.02 -73.68 -33.88
C ASP A 205 101.88 -74.06 -34.86
N GLN A 206 100.94 -74.90 -34.43
CA GLN A 206 99.75 -75.23 -35.21
C GLN A 206 98.87 -74.00 -35.44
N LEU A 207 98.65 -73.17 -34.41
CA LEU A 207 97.97 -71.90 -34.56
C LEU A 207 98.77 -70.99 -35.50
N ALA A 208 100.10 -70.93 -35.43
CA ALA A 208 100.95 -70.20 -36.36
C ALA A 208 100.69 -70.62 -37.81
N ILE A 209 100.70 -71.93 -38.08
CA ILE A 209 100.42 -72.54 -39.39
C ILE A 209 99.02 -72.17 -39.89
N ILE A 210 97.99 -72.27 -39.06
CA ILE A 210 96.62 -71.89 -39.41
C ILE A 210 96.55 -70.42 -39.84
N GLY A 211 97.34 -69.56 -39.19
CA GLY A 211 97.45 -68.13 -39.54
C GLY A 211 98.08 -67.87 -40.89
N PHE A 212 98.98 -68.75 -41.34
CA PHE A 212 99.56 -68.68 -42.68
C PHE A 212 98.63 -69.30 -43.74
N MET A 213 97.78 -70.27 -43.35
CA MET A 213 96.84 -70.94 -44.24
C MET A 213 95.59 -70.10 -44.54
N ILE A 214 95.17 -69.23 -43.62
CA ILE A 214 94.05 -68.31 -43.80
C ILE A 214 94.63 -66.89 -43.97
N PRO A 215 94.93 -66.45 -45.21
CA PRO A 215 95.49 -65.13 -45.46
C PRO A 215 94.39 -64.07 -45.30
N ALA A 216 94.18 -63.64 -44.06
CA ALA A 216 93.37 -62.47 -43.72
C ALA A 216 94.25 -61.51 -42.90
N GLU A 217 94.34 -60.26 -43.37
CA GLU A 217 95.07 -59.22 -42.65
C GLU A 217 94.15 -58.65 -41.56
N VAL A 218 94.50 -58.89 -40.30
CA VAL A 218 93.76 -58.31 -39.17
C VAL A 218 94.18 -56.85 -39.05
N ASP A 219 93.26 -55.93 -39.35
CA ASP A 219 93.53 -54.50 -39.19
C ASP A 219 93.85 -54.19 -37.72
N SER A 220 95.00 -53.57 -37.48
CA SER A 220 95.49 -53.17 -36.15
C SER A 220 94.57 -52.18 -35.40
N ARG A 221 93.60 -51.59 -36.08
CA ARG A 221 92.59 -50.68 -35.49
C ARG A 221 91.50 -51.41 -34.70
N TRP A 222 91.42 -52.74 -34.81
CA TRP A 222 90.54 -53.55 -33.99
C TRP A 222 91.20 -53.80 -32.64
N ASP A 223 90.73 -53.07 -31.62
CA ASP A 223 91.12 -53.31 -30.23
C ASP A 223 90.35 -54.54 -29.70
N ASP A 224 91.07 -55.63 -29.43
CA ASP A 224 90.52 -56.86 -28.81
C ASP A 224 89.82 -56.59 -27.46
N THR A 225 90.08 -55.42 -26.86
CA THR A 225 89.54 -54.98 -25.56
C THR A 225 88.16 -54.32 -25.69
N PHE A 226 87.78 -53.83 -26.88
CA PHE A 226 86.58 -53.01 -27.08
C PHE A 226 85.64 -53.66 -28.10
N LYS A 227 84.71 -54.49 -27.62
CA LYS A 227 83.53 -54.87 -28.40
C LYS A 227 82.49 -53.77 -28.24
N THR A 228 81.93 -53.24 -29.32
CA THR A 228 80.80 -52.31 -29.21
C THR A 228 79.58 -53.05 -28.63
N ILE A 229 78.72 -52.31 -27.92
CA ILE A 229 77.46 -52.85 -27.35
C ILE A 229 76.63 -53.52 -28.46
N ASP A 230 76.67 -52.95 -29.67
CA ASP A 230 75.99 -53.48 -30.85
C ASP A 230 76.63 -54.78 -31.42
N GLU A 231 77.94 -54.99 -31.28
CA GLU A 231 78.60 -56.27 -31.65
C GLU A 231 78.32 -57.40 -30.65
N THR A 232 77.98 -57.06 -29.41
CA THR A 232 77.79 -58.02 -28.31
C THR A 232 76.32 -58.43 -28.16
N TYR A 233 75.37 -57.53 -28.45
CA TYR A 233 73.94 -57.74 -28.19
C TYR A 233 73.00 -57.40 -29.38
N GLY A 234 73.54 -57.08 -30.56
CA GLY A 234 72.73 -56.70 -31.72
C GLY A 234 71.98 -57.87 -32.37
N VAL A 235 70.67 -57.71 -32.58
CA VAL A 235 69.81 -58.65 -33.32
C VAL A 235 70.17 -58.68 -34.80
N SER A 236 70.31 -59.89 -35.36
CA SER A 236 70.91 -60.24 -36.65
C SER A 236 69.97 -60.15 -37.86
N ASP A 237 69.19 -59.08 -38.03
CA ASP A 237 68.27 -58.97 -39.18
C ASP A 237 68.76 -58.08 -40.33
N GLU A 238 69.90 -57.39 -40.18
CA GLU A 238 70.56 -56.71 -41.30
C GLU A 238 72.08 -56.91 -41.20
N PRO A 239 72.81 -57.06 -42.31
CA PRO A 239 74.28 -57.07 -42.30
C PRO A 239 74.77 -55.68 -41.88
N ARG A 240 74.93 -55.48 -40.57
CA ARG A 240 75.14 -54.18 -39.95
C ARG A 240 76.61 -53.79 -39.92
N THR A 241 76.83 -52.62 -40.50
CA THR A 241 78.04 -51.81 -40.53
C THR A 241 78.40 -51.31 -39.14
N ILE A 242 79.64 -51.52 -38.70
CA ILE A 242 80.14 -50.90 -37.47
C ILE A 242 80.45 -49.44 -37.81
N PHE A 243 79.58 -48.54 -37.35
CA PHE A 243 79.72 -47.11 -37.59
C PHE A 243 80.82 -46.49 -36.72
N ARG A 244 81.76 -45.80 -37.37
CA ARG A 244 82.37 -44.56 -36.88
C ARG A 244 82.29 -43.52 -38.01
N GLU A 245 81.10 -42.98 -38.20
CA GLU A 245 80.79 -41.96 -39.21
C GLU A 245 81.57 -40.64 -38.98
N ASP A 246 82.05 -40.46 -37.75
CA ASP A 246 82.86 -39.36 -37.24
C ASP A 246 84.31 -39.30 -37.77
N MET A 247 84.80 -40.35 -38.46
CA MET A 247 86.18 -40.41 -38.99
C MET A 247 86.29 -40.53 -40.53
N GLY A 248 85.17 -40.52 -41.26
CA GLY A 248 85.16 -40.45 -42.74
C GLY A 248 85.75 -41.65 -43.49
N LEU A 249 85.82 -42.83 -42.88
CA LEU A 249 86.37 -44.05 -43.49
C LEU A 249 85.27 -45.00 -43.99
N LEU A 250 85.58 -45.78 -45.04
CA LEU A 250 84.65 -46.76 -45.62
C LEU A 250 84.35 -47.91 -44.64
N PRO A 251 83.12 -48.45 -44.63
CA PRO A 251 82.73 -49.54 -43.74
C PRO A 251 83.55 -50.82 -44.03
N ILE A 252 84.25 -51.33 -43.02
CA ILE A 252 84.90 -52.65 -43.08
C ILE A 252 83.94 -53.64 -42.42
N VAL A 253 83.28 -54.46 -43.23
CA VAL A 253 82.55 -55.64 -42.73
C VAL A 253 83.60 -56.71 -42.46
N PRO A 254 83.79 -57.16 -41.20
CA PRO A 254 84.72 -58.23 -40.93
C PRO A 254 84.34 -59.45 -41.75
N THR A 255 85.19 -59.88 -42.67
CA THR A 255 84.96 -61.13 -43.40
C THR A 255 85.00 -62.27 -42.38
N GLU A 256 84.27 -63.37 -42.59
CA GLU A 256 84.34 -64.54 -41.69
C GLU A 256 85.79 -64.98 -41.43
N ALA A 257 86.66 -64.84 -42.44
CA ALA A 257 88.10 -65.06 -42.34
C ALA A 257 88.83 -64.09 -41.39
N GLU A 258 88.46 -62.80 -41.34
CA GLU A 258 89.04 -61.80 -40.43
C GLU A 258 88.57 -62.01 -38.99
N LYS A 259 87.29 -62.39 -38.78
CA LYS A 259 86.80 -62.81 -37.45
C LYS A 259 87.56 -64.04 -36.96
N MET A 260 87.70 -65.06 -37.82
CA MET A 260 88.43 -66.29 -37.48
C MET A 260 89.91 -66.00 -37.17
N GLN A 261 90.55 -65.07 -37.88
CA GLN A 261 91.93 -64.68 -37.62
C GLN A 261 92.06 -63.87 -36.31
N ARG A 262 91.05 -63.08 -35.93
CA ARG A 262 90.98 -62.41 -34.62
C ARG A 262 90.86 -63.41 -33.47
N ASP A 263 89.90 -64.32 -33.55
CA ASP A 263 89.68 -65.35 -32.53
C ASP A 263 90.94 -66.22 -32.36
N ARG A 264 91.60 -66.56 -33.47
CA ARG A 264 92.90 -67.24 -33.49
C ARG A 264 94.00 -66.40 -32.81
N ASN A 265 94.11 -65.11 -33.12
CA ASN A 265 95.13 -64.23 -32.53
C ASN A 265 94.92 -64.04 -31.02
N TYR A 266 93.66 -63.93 -30.59
CA TYR A 266 93.29 -63.91 -29.18
C TYR A 266 93.69 -65.22 -28.47
N ALA A 267 93.31 -66.38 -29.04
CA ALA A 267 93.69 -67.68 -28.50
C ALA A 267 95.22 -67.85 -28.44
N TYR A 268 95.94 -67.40 -29.48
CA TYR A 268 97.39 -67.40 -29.53
C TYR A 268 98.00 -66.54 -28.39
N LYS A 269 97.54 -65.29 -28.20
CA LYS A 269 98.01 -64.40 -27.12
C LYS A 269 97.71 -64.96 -25.73
N VAL A 270 96.57 -65.62 -25.55
CA VAL A 270 96.21 -66.27 -24.28
C VAL A 270 97.13 -67.47 -24.04
N LEU A 271 97.25 -68.39 -25.00
CA LEU A 271 98.10 -69.57 -24.88
C LEU A 271 99.59 -69.24 -24.75
N GLU A 272 100.06 -68.16 -25.38
CA GLU A 272 101.43 -67.67 -25.23
C GLU A 272 101.68 -67.12 -23.81
N ARG A 273 100.71 -66.40 -23.21
CA ARG A 273 100.77 -66.00 -21.79
C ARG A 273 100.81 -67.23 -20.87
N VAL A 274 99.99 -68.23 -21.14
CA VAL A 274 99.97 -69.49 -20.36
C VAL A 274 101.27 -70.27 -20.50
N LEU A 275 101.83 -70.35 -21.70
CA LEU A 275 103.12 -71.00 -21.94
C LEU A 275 104.24 -70.30 -21.16
N ARG A 276 104.26 -68.96 -21.14
CA ARG A 276 105.22 -68.19 -20.34
C ARG A 276 105.04 -68.46 -18.85
N ASP A 277 103.81 -68.50 -18.36
CA ASP A 277 103.53 -68.75 -16.95
C ASP A 277 103.93 -70.16 -16.51
N ILE A 278 103.69 -71.17 -17.35
CA ILE A 278 104.05 -72.56 -17.06
C ILE A 278 105.57 -72.75 -17.11
N LYS A 279 106.26 -72.14 -18.09
CA LYS A 279 107.73 -72.20 -18.19
C LYS A 279 108.45 -71.51 -17.04
N ASN A 280 107.96 -70.33 -16.65
CA ASN A 280 108.66 -69.49 -15.67
C ASN A 280 108.26 -69.82 -14.23
N ASN A 281 106.97 -70.08 -13.99
CA ASN A 281 106.39 -70.18 -12.65
C ASN A 281 105.75 -71.54 -12.35
N GLY A 282 105.64 -72.44 -13.34
CA GLY A 282 104.98 -73.74 -13.17
C GLY A 282 103.48 -73.64 -12.84
N ARG A 283 102.84 -72.49 -13.16
CA ARG A 283 101.44 -72.18 -12.86
C ARG A 283 100.74 -71.65 -14.11
N PHE A 284 99.42 -71.56 -14.07
CA PHE A 284 98.59 -71.08 -15.18
C PHE A 284 97.65 -69.93 -14.74
N ASP A 285 98.09 -69.12 -13.78
CA ASP A 285 97.28 -68.04 -13.19
C ASP A 285 96.74 -67.05 -14.25
N SER A 286 97.47 -66.81 -15.36
CA SER A 286 96.97 -66.00 -16.48
C SER A 286 95.75 -66.60 -17.16
N LEU A 287 95.65 -67.94 -17.28
CA LEU A 287 94.48 -68.59 -17.85
C LEU A 287 93.29 -68.48 -16.90
N GLN A 288 93.51 -68.72 -15.61
CA GLN A 288 92.48 -68.61 -14.60
C GLN A 288 91.89 -67.20 -14.57
N LYS A 289 92.75 -66.17 -14.60
CA LYS A 289 92.32 -64.78 -14.63
C LYS A 289 91.49 -64.45 -15.89
N GLU A 290 91.91 -64.92 -17.07
CA GLU A 290 91.16 -64.69 -18.31
C GLU A 290 89.80 -65.42 -18.30
N ILE A 291 89.73 -66.64 -17.74
CA ILE A 291 88.47 -67.38 -17.55
C ILE A 291 87.55 -66.63 -16.58
N ASP A 292 88.07 -66.16 -15.45
CA ASP A 292 87.32 -65.39 -14.46
C ASP A 292 86.80 -64.07 -15.06
N ASP A 293 87.59 -63.41 -15.90
CA ASP A 293 87.20 -62.18 -16.60
C ASP A 293 86.16 -62.44 -17.71
N ILE A 294 86.15 -63.64 -18.33
CA ILE A 294 85.08 -64.07 -19.24
C ILE A 294 83.79 -64.37 -18.45
N ALA A 295 83.89 -65.08 -17.33
CA ALA A 295 82.75 -65.43 -16.49
C ALA A 295 82.08 -64.17 -15.90
N LYS A 296 82.87 -63.21 -15.40
CA LYS A 296 82.38 -61.90 -14.92
C LYS A 296 81.68 -61.11 -16.02
N ARG A 297 82.23 -61.12 -17.24
CA ARG A 297 81.59 -60.48 -18.39
C ARG A 297 80.22 -61.11 -18.63
N GLN A 298 80.16 -62.43 -18.84
CA GLN A 298 78.90 -63.17 -19.05
C GLN A 298 77.86 -62.90 -17.95
N GLU A 299 78.29 -62.85 -16.70
CA GLU A 299 77.39 -62.57 -15.57
C GLU A 299 76.86 -61.13 -15.61
N SER A 300 77.69 -60.14 -15.93
CA SER A 300 77.23 -58.77 -16.12
C SER A 300 76.24 -58.63 -17.29
N GLU A 301 76.37 -59.46 -18.33
CA GLU A 301 75.44 -59.49 -19.47
C GLU A 301 74.07 -60.02 -19.04
N ARG A 302 74.03 -61.17 -18.33
CA ARG A 302 72.78 -61.75 -17.81
C ARG A 302 72.07 -60.79 -16.86
N ASN A 303 72.83 -60.11 -16.01
CA ASN A 303 72.27 -59.09 -15.11
C ASN A 303 71.71 -57.89 -15.88
N LEU A 304 72.35 -57.50 -16.99
CA LEU A 304 71.84 -56.43 -17.85
C LEU A 304 70.56 -56.88 -18.58
N GLU A 305 70.51 -58.11 -19.08
CA GLU A 305 69.35 -58.70 -19.75
C GLU A 305 68.15 -58.83 -18.81
N ALA A 306 68.37 -59.35 -17.60
CA ALA A 306 67.33 -59.44 -16.57
C ALA A 306 66.79 -58.04 -16.21
N ASN A 307 67.69 -57.05 -16.03
CA ASN A 307 67.28 -55.67 -15.77
C ASN A 307 66.52 -55.03 -16.94
N ALA A 308 66.91 -55.33 -18.18
CA ALA A 308 66.21 -54.85 -19.37
C ALA A 308 64.80 -55.45 -19.44
N GLN A 309 64.66 -56.74 -19.15
CA GLN A 309 63.36 -57.41 -19.11
C GLN A 309 62.45 -56.83 -18.02
N ILE A 310 62.98 -56.57 -16.83
CA ILE A 310 62.24 -55.91 -15.73
C ILE A 310 61.79 -54.50 -16.13
N LYS A 311 62.69 -53.71 -16.76
CA LYS A 311 62.32 -52.37 -17.23
C LYS A 311 61.27 -52.40 -18.32
N LEU A 312 61.30 -53.43 -19.18
CA LEU A 312 60.32 -53.61 -20.24
C LEU A 312 58.96 -53.97 -19.66
N SER A 313 58.88 -54.91 -18.71
CA SER A 313 57.62 -55.24 -18.02
C SER A 313 57.06 -54.04 -17.25
N GLN A 314 57.92 -53.27 -16.57
CA GLN A 314 57.49 -52.03 -15.91
C GLN A 314 56.96 -50.99 -16.89
N ALA A 315 57.57 -50.85 -18.07
CA ALA A 315 57.10 -49.93 -19.09
C ALA A 315 55.74 -50.38 -19.66
N GLU A 316 55.53 -51.68 -19.86
CA GLU A 316 54.25 -52.25 -20.29
C GLU A 316 53.14 -52.01 -19.25
N GLU A 317 53.41 -52.25 -17.97
CA GLU A 317 52.45 -51.99 -16.87
C GLU A 317 52.06 -50.51 -16.79
N LEU A 318 53.03 -49.60 -16.89
CA LEU A 318 52.77 -48.17 -16.91
C LEU A 318 51.96 -47.75 -18.14
N GLN A 319 52.21 -48.37 -19.29
CA GLN A 319 51.45 -48.12 -20.51
C GLN A 319 50.00 -48.58 -20.38
N GLU A 320 49.77 -49.78 -19.84
CA GLU A 320 48.42 -50.29 -19.57
C GLU A 320 47.67 -49.39 -18.58
N LEU A 321 48.34 -48.94 -17.52
CA LEU A 321 47.75 -48.01 -16.54
C LEU A 321 47.37 -46.67 -17.19
N LEU A 322 48.23 -46.12 -18.04
CA LEU A 322 47.95 -44.89 -18.79
C LEU A 322 46.77 -45.06 -19.75
N GLU A 323 46.69 -46.18 -20.46
CA GLU A 323 45.58 -46.47 -21.37
C GLU A 323 44.25 -46.64 -20.61
N SER A 324 44.27 -47.35 -19.48
CA SER A 324 43.11 -47.50 -18.59
C SER A 324 42.63 -46.14 -18.05
N ASN A 325 43.54 -45.33 -17.50
CA ASN A 325 43.21 -44.01 -16.97
C ASN A 325 42.70 -43.05 -18.08
N LYS A 326 43.27 -43.13 -19.29
CA LYS A 326 42.77 -42.37 -20.45
C LYS A 326 41.35 -42.77 -20.82
N LYS A 327 41.01 -44.06 -20.74
CA LYS A 327 39.66 -44.55 -21.03
C LYS A 327 38.66 -44.08 -19.97
N GLU A 328 39.02 -44.19 -18.68
CA GLU A 328 38.21 -43.70 -17.55
C GLU A 328 37.94 -42.19 -17.68
N ASN A 329 38.98 -41.38 -17.88
CA ASN A 329 38.83 -39.93 -18.09
C ASN A 329 37.94 -39.59 -19.29
N GLU A 330 38.00 -40.36 -20.37
CA GLU A 330 37.16 -40.14 -21.55
C GLU A 330 35.69 -40.51 -21.29
N GLU A 331 35.43 -41.52 -20.45
CA GLU A 331 34.09 -41.88 -19.98
C GLU A 331 33.53 -40.80 -19.05
N ASP A 332 34.31 -40.33 -18.08
CA ASP A 332 33.94 -39.22 -17.19
C ASP A 332 33.64 -37.93 -17.95
N ARG A 333 34.45 -37.61 -18.96
CA ARG A 333 34.21 -36.46 -19.84
C ARG A 333 32.88 -36.58 -20.57
N LYS A 334 32.55 -37.77 -21.09
CA LYS A 334 31.26 -38.01 -21.78
C LYS A 334 30.09 -37.90 -20.80
N GLU A 335 30.23 -38.44 -19.60
CA GLU A 335 29.19 -38.38 -18.58
C GLU A 335 28.94 -36.94 -18.12
N MET A 336 29.99 -36.16 -17.91
CA MET A 336 29.88 -34.73 -17.57
C MET A 336 29.17 -33.94 -18.67
N ILE A 337 29.49 -34.20 -19.95
CA ILE A 337 28.80 -33.57 -21.08
C ILE A 337 27.32 -33.95 -21.10
N ARG A 338 27.00 -35.23 -20.84
CA ARG A 338 25.62 -35.72 -20.79
C ARG A 338 24.82 -35.03 -19.70
N LEU A 339 25.37 -34.94 -18.49
CA LEU A 339 24.76 -34.25 -17.35
C LEU A 339 24.56 -32.76 -17.61
N ALA A 340 25.54 -32.10 -18.24
CA ALA A 340 25.41 -30.70 -18.63
C ALA A 340 24.26 -30.49 -19.62
N GLN A 341 24.16 -31.33 -20.66
CA GLN A 341 23.06 -31.26 -21.63
C GLN A 341 21.69 -31.52 -21.02
N GLU A 342 21.60 -32.48 -20.08
CA GLU A 342 20.37 -32.76 -19.36
C GLU A 342 19.95 -31.57 -18.48
N SER A 343 20.90 -30.98 -17.76
CA SER A 343 20.68 -29.76 -16.98
C SER A 343 20.21 -28.60 -17.85
N ASP A 344 20.85 -28.37 -19.00
CA ASP A 344 20.46 -27.31 -19.94
C ASP A 344 19.02 -27.52 -20.44
N ALA A 345 18.66 -28.75 -20.82
CA ALA A 345 17.31 -29.08 -21.25
C ALA A 345 16.26 -28.87 -20.13
N GLN A 346 16.61 -29.17 -18.88
CA GLN A 346 15.75 -28.91 -17.72
C GLN A 346 15.56 -27.41 -17.49
N VAL A 347 16.62 -26.61 -17.61
CA VAL A 347 16.57 -25.14 -17.48
C VAL A 347 15.69 -24.55 -18.58
N ASP A 348 15.87 -24.96 -19.83
CA ASP A 348 15.05 -24.49 -20.96
C ASP A 348 13.58 -24.84 -20.78
N HIS A 349 13.28 -26.06 -20.31
CA HIS A 349 11.92 -26.47 -20.00
C HIS A 349 11.29 -25.60 -18.89
N ALA A 350 12.04 -25.31 -17.83
CA ALA A 350 11.60 -24.44 -16.75
C ALA A 350 11.36 -23.00 -17.23
N ILE A 351 12.25 -22.45 -18.06
CA ILE A 351 12.08 -21.14 -18.68
C ILE A 351 10.82 -21.11 -19.53
N PHE A 352 10.58 -22.13 -20.37
CA PHE A 352 9.39 -22.22 -21.20
C PHE A 352 8.11 -22.24 -20.35
N LEU A 353 8.03 -23.12 -19.35
CA LEU A 353 6.86 -23.20 -18.46
C LEU A 353 6.63 -21.88 -17.70
N ASN A 354 7.69 -21.27 -17.18
CA ASN A 354 7.59 -20.02 -16.44
C ASN A 354 7.19 -18.85 -17.33
N SER A 355 7.71 -18.76 -18.57
CA SER A 355 7.30 -17.74 -19.54
C SER A 355 5.82 -17.84 -19.90
N GLY A 356 5.29 -19.06 -20.02
CA GLY A 356 3.86 -19.31 -20.22
C GLY A 356 3.01 -18.87 -19.01
N LYS A 357 3.43 -19.24 -17.79
CA LYS A 357 2.76 -18.81 -16.55
C LYS A 357 2.78 -17.29 -16.38
N LEU A 358 3.91 -16.65 -16.66
CA LEU A 358 4.06 -15.19 -16.59
C LEU A 358 3.12 -14.51 -17.59
N SER A 359 3.11 -14.96 -18.85
CA SER A 359 2.23 -14.41 -19.89
C SER A 359 0.73 -14.58 -19.56
N TYR A 360 0.37 -15.64 -18.83
CA TYR A 360 -0.99 -15.82 -18.32
C TYR A 360 -1.30 -14.81 -17.20
N ALA A 361 -0.40 -14.68 -16.22
CA ALA A 361 -0.56 -13.75 -15.10
C ALA A 361 -0.66 -12.29 -15.58
N GLU A 362 0.16 -11.89 -16.56
CA GLU A 362 0.11 -10.56 -17.18
C GLU A 362 -1.23 -10.29 -17.86
N ARG A 363 -1.72 -11.24 -18.67
CA ARG A 363 -3.03 -11.11 -19.33
C ARG A 363 -4.17 -11.07 -18.33
N TRP A 364 -4.09 -11.87 -17.27
CA TRP A 364 -5.08 -11.86 -16.18
C TRP A 364 -5.08 -10.51 -15.45
N ALA A 365 -3.91 -9.97 -15.10
CA ALA A 365 -3.79 -8.67 -14.45
C ALA A 365 -4.32 -7.56 -15.35
N LYS A 366 -3.98 -7.58 -16.65
CA LYS A 366 -4.47 -6.61 -17.64
C LYS A 366 -5.99 -6.63 -17.76
N ALA A 367 -6.60 -7.81 -17.92
CA ALA A 367 -8.05 -7.95 -18.01
C ALA A 367 -8.75 -7.43 -16.75
N ARG A 368 -8.16 -7.65 -15.57
CA ARG A 368 -8.70 -7.15 -14.30
C ARG A 368 -8.61 -5.63 -14.18
N LEU A 369 -7.54 -5.03 -14.66
CA LEU A 369 -7.41 -3.57 -14.75
C LEU A 369 -8.44 -2.97 -15.72
N GLU A 370 -8.58 -3.54 -16.92
CA GLU A 370 -9.59 -3.10 -17.91
C GLU A 370 -11.01 -3.20 -17.34
N GLN A 371 -11.32 -4.29 -16.60
CA GLN A 371 -12.61 -4.45 -15.93
C GLN A 371 -12.86 -3.37 -14.87
N GLN A 372 -11.84 -3.06 -14.05
CA GLN A 372 -11.95 -2.02 -13.02
C GLN A 372 -12.10 -0.63 -13.65
N GLU A 373 -11.34 -0.33 -14.70
CA GLU A 373 -11.43 0.91 -15.44
C GLU A 373 -12.83 1.12 -16.01
N LEU A 374 -13.40 0.09 -16.64
CA LEU A 374 -14.77 0.14 -17.15
C LEU A 374 -15.79 0.41 -16.04
N LYS A 375 -15.67 -0.26 -14.89
CA LYS A 375 -16.55 -0.06 -13.74
C LYS A 375 -16.50 1.39 -13.25
N LEU A 376 -15.30 1.95 -13.10
CA LEU A 376 -15.10 3.34 -12.68
C LEU A 376 -15.65 4.32 -13.73
N HIS A 377 -15.46 4.03 -15.01
CA HIS A 377 -16.00 4.85 -16.10
C HIS A 377 -17.53 4.88 -16.07
N LEU A 378 -18.19 3.74 -15.88
CA LEU A 378 -19.66 3.67 -15.75
C LEU A 378 -20.16 4.43 -14.52
N GLN A 379 -19.50 4.27 -13.36
CA GLN A 379 -19.84 5.02 -12.15
C GLN A 379 -19.67 6.53 -12.34
N ARG A 380 -18.58 6.96 -12.97
CA ARG A 380 -18.34 8.38 -13.30
C ARG A 380 -19.45 8.92 -14.19
N LYS A 381 -19.84 8.18 -15.23
CA LYS A 381 -20.92 8.58 -16.15
C LYS A 381 -22.26 8.69 -15.42
N ASP A 382 -22.59 7.73 -14.55
CA ASP A 382 -23.79 7.78 -13.72
C ASP A 382 -23.82 9.02 -12.81
N MET A 383 -22.72 9.32 -12.13
CA MET A 383 -22.60 10.52 -11.30
C MET A 383 -22.70 11.82 -12.10
N LEU A 384 -22.12 11.87 -13.30
CA LEU A 384 -22.25 13.02 -14.21
C LEU A 384 -23.70 13.22 -14.67
N ASN A 385 -24.41 12.14 -14.98
CA ASN A 385 -25.83 12.21 -15.36
C ASN A 385 -26.66 12.74 -14.19
N LYS A 386 -26.47 12.22 -12.97
CA LYS A 386 -27.13 12.71 -11.76
C LYS A 386 -26.85 14.19 -11.51
N LEU A 387 -25.60 14.63 -11.67
CA LEU A 387 -25.23 16.03 -11.52
C LEU A 387 -25.89 16.93 -12.58
N SER A 388 -25.98 16.46 -13.82
CA SER A 388 -26.75 17.12 -14.88
C SER A 388 -28.23 17.23 -14.51
N ASP A 389 -28.84 16.17 -13.99
CA ASP A 389 -30.25 16.18 -13.63
C ASP A 389 -30.55 17.09 -12.44
N TYR A 390 -29.69 17.10 -11.42
CA TYR A 390 -29.76 18.07 -10.32
C TYR A 390 -29.57 19.51 -10.81
N SER A 391 -28.64 19.74 -11.73
CA SER A 391 -28.43 21.07 -12.32
C SER A 391 -29.67 21.57 -13.07
N LYS A 392 -30.31 20.70 -13.87
CA LYS A 392 -31.58 21.03 -14.53
C LYS A 392 -32.69 21.32 -13.53
N GLY A 393 -32.82 20.51 -12.49
CA GLY A 393 -33.80 20.72 -11.42
C GLY A 393 -33.60 22.04 -10.70
N TYR A 394 -32.35 22.35 -10.32
CA TYR A 394 -31.97 23.60 -9.69
C TYR A 394 -32.28 24.82 -10.57
N ASN A 395 -31.94 24.77 -11.85
CA ASN A 395 -32.26 25.86 -12.79
C ASN A 395 -33.77 26.07 -12.94
N ALA A 396 -34.56 24.99 -12.98
CA ALA A 396 -36.02 25.09 -13.03
C ALA A 396 -36.60 25.70 -11.76
N GLU A 397 -36.12 25.29 -10.58
CA GLU A 397 -36.51 25.86 -9.29
C GLU A 397 -36.14 27.34 -9.18
N GLN A 398 -34.97 27.73 -9.69
CA GLN A 398 -34.55 29.13 -9.73
C GLN A 398 -35.48 29.98 -10.61
N ILE A 399 -35.91 29.47 -11.77
CA ILE A 399 -36.88 30.14 -12.65
C ILE A 399 -38.22 30.29 -11.95
N ILE A 400 -38.76 29.21 -11.36
CA ILE A 400 -40.05 29.24 -10.64
C ILE A 400 -39.99 30.18 -9.44
N SER A 401 -38.88 30.17 -8.69
CA SER A 401 -38.68 31.07 -7.55
C SER A 401 -38.63 32.54 -7.99
N ALA A 402 -37.96 32.83 -9.10
CA ALA A 402 -37.94 34.18 -9.66
C ALA A 402 -39.34 34.63 -10.12
N GLU A 403 -40.12 33.76 -10.76
CA GLU A 403 -41.49 34.04 -11.17
C GLU A 403 -42.42 34.26 -9.97
N MET A 404 -42.34 33.40 -8.94
CA MET A 404 -43.10 33.53 -7.70
C MET A 404 -42.79 34.85 -6.99
N ASN A 405 -41.50 35.20 -6.87
CA ASN A 405 -41.08 36.46 -6.27
C ASN A 405 -41.60 37.67 -7.05
N ALA A 406 -41.53 37.63 -8.39
CA ALA A 406 -42.07 38.69 -9.23
C ALA A 406 -43.59 38.85 -9.09
N TYR A 407 -44.34 37.74 -9.00
CA TYR A 407 -45.78 37.76 -8.74
C TYR A 407 -46.10 38.37 -7.37
N LEU A 408 -45.42 37.91 -6.31
CA LEU A 408 -45.62 38.43 -4.96
C LEU A 408 -45.27 39.92 -4.86
N GLU A 409 -44.19 40.36 -5.50
CA GLU A 409 -43.80 41.76 -5.55
C GLU A 409 -44.85 42.62 -6.28
N ALA A 410 -45.42 42.12 -7.38
CA ALA A 410 -46.49 42.79 -8.10
C ALA A 410 -47.78 42.90 -7.25
N ASP A 411 -48.21 41.84 -6.58
CA ASP A 411 -49.39 41.87 -5.69
C ASP A 411 -49.17 42.81 -4.50
N ILE A 412 -47.99 42.74 -3.86
CA ILE A 412 -47.62 43.67 -2.77
C ILE A 412 -47.74 45.12 -3.25
N LYS A 413 -47.24 45.43 -4.44
CA LYS A 413 -47.33 46.77 -5.02
C LYS A 413 -48.78 47.18 -5.28
N GLU A 414 -49.61 46.30 -5.85
CA GLU A 414 -51.04 46.57 -6.05
C GLU A 414 -51.74 46.87 -4.72
N LYS A 415 -51.50 46.06 -3.68
CA LYS A 415 -52.10 46.29 -2.35
C LYS A 415 -51.60 47.59 -1.72
N GLN A 416 -50.32 47.93 -1.88
CA GLN A 416 -49.78 49.21 -1.43
C GLN A 416 -50.47 50.39 -2.14
N GLU A 417 -50.69 50.31 -3.45
CA GLU A 417 -51.41 51.32 -4.21
C GLU A 417 -52.87 51.46 -3.72
N GLN A 418 -53.57 50.34 -3.46
CA GLN A 418 -54.91 50.37 -2.87
C GLN A 418 -54.92 51.05 -1.49
N VAL A 419 -53.96 50.72 -0.63
CA VAL A 419 -53.84 51.37 0.69
C VAL A 419 -53.64 52.87 0.55
N VAL A 420 -52.81 53.32 -0.39
CA VAL A 420 -52.61 54.75 -0.66
C VAL A 420 -53.90 55.42 -1.12
N ILE A 421 -54.67 54.79 -2.02
CA ILE A 421 -55.96 55.30 -2.48
C ILE A 421 -56.96 55.41 -1.33
N TRP A 422 -57.11 54.36 -0.53
CA TRP A 422 -58.01 54.37 0.63
C TRP A 422 -57.60 55.38 1.69
N THR A 423 -56.30 55.52 1.92
CA THR A 423 -55.76 56.53 2.85
C THR A 423 -56.08 57.94 2.36
N LYS A 424 -55.92 58.20 1.05
CA LYS A 424 -56.29 59.49 0.45
C LYS A 424 -57.79 59.78 0.61
N LYS A 425 -58.64 58.81 0.26
CA LYS A 425 -60.10 58.94 0.39
C LYS A 425 -60.52 59.18 1.85
N TYR A 426 -59.97 58.42 2.79
CA TYR A 426 -60.24 58.62 4.22
C TYR A 426 -59.83 60.01 4.68
N ASN A 427 -58.66 60.50 4.29
CA ASN A 427 -58.20 61.84 4.64
C ASN A 427 -59.13 62.92 4.04
N GLU A 428 -59.59 62.75 2.80
CA GLU A 428 -60.58 63.64 2.17
C GLU A 428 -61.89 63.65 2.96
N GLU A 429 -62.45 62.48 3.29
CA GLU A 429 -63.67 62.36 4.10
C GLU A 429 -63.48 62.99 5.49
N VAL A 430 -62.32 62.82 6.13
CA VAL A 430 -62.02 63.47 7.43
C VAL A 430 -62.03 64.99 7.29
N VAL A 431 -61.43 65.54 6.23
CA VAL A 431 -61.43 66.98 5.96
C VAL A 431 -62.86 67.48 5.72
N GLU A 432 -63.65 66.79 4.90
CA GLU A 432 -65.05 67.14 4.64
C GLU A 432 -65.89 67.15 5.93
N ARG A 433 -65.77 66.09 6.76
CA ARG A 433 -66.49 66.04 8.04
C ARG A 433 -66.02 67.09 9.02
N GLN A 434 -64.74 67.44 9.00
CA GLN A 434 -64.22 68.53 9.83
C GLN A 434 -64.82 69.87 9.38
N LEU A 435 -64.93 70.12 8.07
CA LEU A 435 -65.60 71.31 7.52
C LEU A 435 -67.08 71.37 7.90
N GLU A 436 -67.81 70.25 7.80
CA GLU A 436 -69.22 70.16 8.24
C GLU A 436 -69.36 70.46 9.73
N ILE A 437 -68.49 69.90 10.58
CA ILE A 437 -68.47 70.19 12.02
C ILE A 437 -68.24 71.67 12.26
N ASP A 438 -67.31 72.30 11.54
CA ASP A 438 -66.98 73.71 11.75
C ASP A 438 -68.10 74.64 11.25
N GLU A 439 -68.79 74.29 10.17
CA GLU A 439 -69.99 74.99 9.69
C GLU A 439 -71.15 74.85 10.68
N LEU A 440 -71.39 73.66 11.24
CA LEU A 440 -72.39 73.45 12.29
C LEU A 440 -72.04 74.22 13.57
N LYS A 441 -70.76 74.30 13.95
CA LYS A 441 -70.32 75.15 15.08
C LYS A 441 -70.59 76.62 14.80
N ARG A 442 -70.33 77.10 13.57
CA ARG A 442 -70.63 78.48 13.15
C ARG A 442 -72.12 78.79 13.27
N LEU A 443 -72.98 77.89 12.78
CA LEU A 443 -74.44 78.02 12.89
C LEU A 443 -74.92 78.01 14.34
N ILE A 444 -74.36 77.14 15.19
CA ILE A 444 -74.66 77.12 16.63
C ILE A 444 -74.27 78.45 17.28
N GLU A 445 -73.11 79.01 16.94
CA GLU A 445 -72.66 80.27 17.52
C GLU A 445 -73.51 81.45 17.05
N GLU A 446 -73.95 81.45 15.78
CA GLU A 446 -74.90 82.42 15.24
C GLU A 446 -76.25 82.34 15.96
N GLN A 447 -76.79 81.14 16.17
CA GLN A 447 -78.03 80.93 16.94
C GLN A 447 -77.87 81.34 18.41
N LYS A 448 -76.71 81.10 19.03
CA LYS A 448 -76.45 81.57 20.41
C LYS A 448 -76.43 83.09 20.47
N LEU A 449 -75.83 83.76 19.49
CA LEU A 449 -75.82 85.22 19.41
C LEU A 449 -77.25 85.76 19.30
N GLU A 450 -78.07 85.19 18.42
CA GLU A 450 -79.49 85.55 18.28
C GLU A 450 -80.27 85.31 19.58
N MET A 451 -80.08 84.17 20.24
CA MET A 451 -80.69 83.89 21.54
C MET A 451 -80.26 84.91 22.60
N GLU A 452 -79.00 85.32 22.60
CA GLU A 452 -78.50 86.32 23.55
C GLU A 452 -79.09 87.70 23.25
N GLU A 453 -79.17 88.12 21.99
CA GLU A 453 -79.88 89.34 21.60
C GLU A 453 -81.34 89.30 22.05
N MET A 454 -82.04 88.18 21.84
CA MET A 454 -83.41 87.97 22.30
C MET A 454 -83.53 88.03 23.82
N ARG A 455 -82.57 87.47 24.58
CA ARG A 455 -82.51 87.61 26.05
C ARG A 455 -82.34 89.06 26.46
N THR A 456 -81.42 89.81 25.84
CA THR A 456 -81.25 91.24 26.16
C THR A 456 -82.51 92.06 25.85
N LEU A 457 -83.25 91.69 24.80
CA LEU A 457 -84.52 92.32 24.46
C LEU A 457 -85.61 91.98 25.48
N ILE A 458 -85.68 90.71 25.91
CA ILE A 458 -86.57 90.26 26.99
C ILE A 458 -86.24 91.02 28.27
N ASP A 459 -84.97 91.15 28.66
CA ASP A 459 -84.55 91.88 29.86
C ASP A 459 -84.92 93.37 29.78
N LYS A 460 -84.76 94.00 28.60
CA LYS A 460 -85.20 95.39 28.37
C LYS A 460 -86.71 95.54 28.50
N ARG A 461 -87.48 94.61 27.91
CA ARG A 461 -88.95 94.59 28.01
C ARG A 461 -89.41 94.33 29.44
N GLN A 462 -88.74 93.44 30.16
CA GLN A 462 -89.03 93.13 31.55
C GLN A 462 -88.78 94.34 32.44
N LYS A 463 -87.64 95.02 32.29
CA LYS A 463 -87.36 96.30 32.99
C LYS A 463 -88.43 97.34 32.72
N PHE A 464 -88.87 97.48 31.47
CA PHE A 464 -89.95 98.40 31.11
C PHE A 464 -91.29 98.01 31.78
N ILE A 465 -91.64 96.72 31.81
CA ILE A 465 -92.84 96.22 32.50
C ILE A 465 -92.74 96.50 33.99
N ASP A 466 -91.59 96.24 34.61
CA ASP A 466 -91.36 96.47 36.03
C ASP A 466 -91.45 97.96 36.37
N GLU A 467 -90.92 98.85 35.52
CA GLU A 467 -91.08 100.31 35.61
C GLU A 467 -92.56 100.72 35.48
N CYS A 468 -93.30 100.16 34.53
CA CYS A 468 -94.73 100.42 34.38
C CYS A 468 -95.54 99.98 35.61
N ILE A 469 -95.24 98.81 36.17
CA ILE A 469 -95.87 98.29 37.39
C ILE A 469 -95.49 99.16 38.60
N ALA A 470 -94.23 99.62 38.69
CA ALA A 470 -93.79 100.51 39.76
C ALA A 470 -94.50 101.87 39.68
N GLU A 471 -94.63 102.44 38.49
CA GLU A 471 -95.34 103.70 38.27
C GLU A 471 -96.84 103.54 38.51
N GLU A 472 -97.45 102.42 38.11
CA GLU A 472 -98.84 102.11 38.42
C GLU A 472 -99.07 102.00 39.93
N LYS A 473 -98.14 101.39 40.69
CA LYS A 473 -98.19 101.37 42.16
C LYS A 473 -98.08 102.77 42.75
N ARG A 474 -97.19 103.64 42.23
CA ARG A 474 -97.10 105.05 42.65
C ARG A 474 -98.41 105.80 42.42
N LEU A 475 -98.99 105.66 41.24
CA LEU A 475 -100.29 106.25 40.91
C LEU A 475 -101.40 105.68 41.79
N GLN A 476 -101.36 104.40 42.14
CA GLN A 476 -102.33 103.79 43.04
C GLN A 476 -102.19 104.32 44.47
N GLU A 477 -100.98 104.59 44.95
CA GLU A 477 -100.72 105.24 46.24
C GLU A 477 -101.19 106.70 46.23
N GLU A 478 -100.90 107.47 45.18
CA GLU A 478 -101.46 108.81 45.01
C GLU A 478 -102.98 108.79 44.92
N ALA A 479 -103.57 107.81 44.23
CA ALA A 479 -105.01 107.64 44.16
C ALA A 479 -105.61 107.30 45.53
N LYS A 480 -104.91 106.53 46.38
CA LYS A 480 -105.31 106.29 47.78
C LYS A 480 -105.26 107.60 48.58
N LEU A 481 -104.23 108.42 48.42
CA LEU A 481 -104.14 109.74 49.05
C LEU A 481 -105.26 110.69 48.58
N ASN A 482 -105.54 110.72 47.27
CA ASN A 482 -106.61 111.52 46.68
C ASN A 482 -108.01 111.05 47.10
N ARG A 483 -108.23 109.73 47.26
CA ARG A 483 -109.45 109.18 47.85
C ARG A 483 -109.61 109.63 49.30
N ALA A 484 -108.55 109.54 50.11
CA ALA A 484 -108.59 110.03 51.49
C ALA A 484 -108.91 111.54 51.54
N ALA A 485 -108.28 112.35 50.68
CA ALA A 485 -108.57 113.77 50.54
C ALA A 485 -110.03 114.03 50.13
N THR A 486 -110.58 113.24 49.20
CA THR A 486 -111.98 113.33 48.76
C THR A 486 -112.95 112.99 49.89
N ILE A 487 -112.65 111.97 50.69
CA ILE A 487 -113.46 111.59 51.86
C ILE A 487 -113.47 112.74 52.87
N ILE A 488 -112.30 113.31 53.21
CA ILE A 488 -112.19 114.46 54.11
C ILE A 488 -112.99 115.65 53.56
N GLN A 489 -112.86 115.97 52.26
CA GLN A 489 -113.65 117.04 51.62
C GLN A 489 -115.16 116.77 51.67
N SER A 490 -115.59 115.52 51.47
CA SER A 490 -117.01 115.13 51.47
C SER A 490 -117.65 115.23 52.87
N ILE A 491 -116.88 114.91 53.92
CA ILE A 491 -117.30 115.06 55.32
C ILE A 491 -117.47 116.54 55.67
N TRP A 492 -116.50 117.39 55.27
CA TRP A 492 -116.58 118.83 55.47
C TRP A 492 -117.72 119.48 54.67
N ARG A 493 -117.92 119.10 53.40
CA ARG A 493 -119.07 119.57 52.60
C ARG A 493 -120.40 119.14 53.21
N GLY A 494 -120.51 117.91 53.74
CA GLY A 494 -121.70 117.45 54.45
C GLY A 494 -121.94 118.19 55.77
N HIS A 495 -120.88 118.52 56.51
CA HIS A 495 -120.95 119.35 57.72
C HIS A 495 -121.46 120.77 57.38
N MET A 496 -120.94 121.41 56.31
CA MET A 496 -121.41 122.73 55.87
C MET A 496 -122.91 122.75 55.52
N VAL A 497 -123.42 121.70 54.86
CA VAL A 497 -124.84 121.59 54.49
C VAL A 497 -125.74 121.40 55.71
N ARG A 498 -125.30 120.63 56.71
CA ARG A 498 -126.07 120.37 57.95
C ARG A 498 -126.14 121.59 58.87
N GLN A 499 -125.05 122.36 58.96
CA GLN A 499 -124.98 123.58 59.79
C GLN A 499 -125.49 124.86 59.09
N GLN A 500 -126.00 124.75 57.85
CA GLN A 500 -126.59 125.88 57.10
C GLN A 500 -125.65 127.09 56.95
N LEU A 501 -124.35 126.83 56.80
CA LEU A 501 -123.32 127.86 56.61
C LEU A 501 -123.18 128.23 55.12
N GLY A 502 -122.95 129.51 54.85
CA GLY A 502 -122.71 130.04 53.50
C GLY A 502 -123.89 129.89 52.53
N LYS A 503 -123.59 129.47 51.29
CA LYS A 503 -124.51 129.47 50.13
C LYS A 503 -125.77 128.58 50.29
N TYR A 504 -125.94 127.87 51.40
CA TYR A 504 -127.07 126.95 51.66
C TYR A 504 -128.16 127.51 52.61
N LYS A 505 -128.04 128.77 53.05
CA LYS A 505 -129.09 129.48 53.81
C LYS A 505 -130.37 129.57 52.94
N ASN A 506 -131.48 128.95 53.36
CA ASN A 506 -132.81 128.90 52.73
C ASN A 506 -133.17 127.70 51.80
N LEU A 507 -132.32 126.67 51.69
CA LEU A 507 -132.59 125.51 50.81
C LEU A 507 -133.88 124.73 51.17
N ARG A 508 -134.21 124.62 52.48
CA ARG A 508 -135.44 123.95 52.95
C ARG A 508 -136.74 124.70 52.59
N LYS A 509 -136.73 126.02 52.44
CA LYS A 509 -137.92 126.81 52.03
C LYS A 509 -138.23 126.67 50.53
N ARG A 510 -137.19 126.50 49.69
CA ARG A 510 -137.31 126.39 48.22
C ARG A 510 -137.85 125.02 47.77
N LEU A 511 -137.47 123.94 48.45
CA LEU A 511 -137.95 122.58 48.16
C LEU A 511 -139.44 122.35 48.52
N ARG A 512 -139.99 123.05 49.53
CA ARG A 512 -141.42 122.94 49.90
C ARG A 512 -142.37 123.64 48.91
N ARG A 513 -141.95 124.72 48.23
CA ARG A 513 -142.76 125.43 47.22
C ARG A 513 -142.91 124.62 45.90
N ARG A 514 -141.86 123.91 45.46
CA ARG A 514 -141.91 123.09 44.23
C ARG A 514 -142.81 121.85 44.32
N LYS A 515 -142.94 121.21 45.50
CA LYS A 515 -143.81 120.03 45.69
C LYS A 515 -145.32 120.32 45.70
N LYS A 516 -145.75 121.56 45.97
CA LYS A 516 -147.20 121.92 45.97
C LYS A 516 -147.76 122.17 44.56
N LEU A 517 -146.98 122.73 43.63
CA LEU A 517 -147.43 123.04 42.26
C LEU A 517 -147.58 121.78 41.38
N SER A 518 -146.69 120.79 41.53
CA SER A 518 -146.72 119.54 40.75
C SER A 518 -147.92 118.61 41.08
N LYS A 519 -148.56 118.76 42.26
CA LYS A 519 -149.76 117.97 42.63
C LYS A 519 -151.08 118.53 42.10
N GLN A 520 -151.14 119.80 41.68
CA GLN A 520 -152.37 120.44 41.17
C GLN A 520 -152.52 120.28 39.65
N GLU A 521 -151.40 120.14 38.93
CA GLU A 521 -151.36 120.00 37.46
C GLU A 521 -151.65 118.56 36.99
N LYS A 522 -151.19 117.54 37.74
CA LYS A 522 -151.50 116.11 37.46
C LYS A 522 -152.98 115.73 37.66
N LYS A 523 -153.77 116.50 38.42
CA LYS A 523 -155.23 116.28 38.60
C LYS A 523 -156.11 116.94 37.52
N ARG A 524 -155.59 117.91 36.76
CA ARG A 524 -156.32 118.57 35.65
C ARG A 524 -156.10 117.88 34.29
N LEU A 525 -154.99 117.17 34.09
CA LEU A 525 -154.72 116.42 32.85
C LEU A 525 -155.51 115.10 32.74
N MET A 526 -155.84 114.45 33.87
CA MET A 526 -156.57 113.16 33.89
C MET A 526 -158.11 113.28 33.73
N LYS A 527 -158.69 114.49 33.65
CA LYS A 527 -160.15 114.72 33.50
C LYS A 527 -160.56 115.41 32.19
N ARG A 528 -159.63 115.61 31.24
CA ARG A 528 -159.88 116.40 30.01
C ARG A 528 -159.65 115.69 28.67
N LYS A 529 -159.41 114.38 28.63
CA LYS A 529 -159.46 113.57 27.38
C LYS A 529 -160.14 112.20 27.54
N GLU A 530 -161.11 112.12 28.45
CA GLU A 530 -162.14 111.06 28.55
C GLU A 530 -163.49 111.54 27.96
N LYS A 531 -163.48 112.62 27.14
CA LYS A 531 -164.65 113.23 26.47
C LYS A 531 -164.33 113.70 25.03
N GLU A 532 -163.52 112.94 24.31
CA GLU A 532 -163.42 112.97 22.84
C GLU A 532 -163.29 111.52 22.36
N TYR A 533 -164.45 110.85 22.32
CA TYR A 533 -164.76 109.63 21.58
C TYR A 533 -166.13 109.90 20.94
N ILE A 534 -166.13 110.33 19.68
CA ILE A 534 -167.05 109.93 18.59
C ILE A 534 -166.20 109.84 17.34
#